data_AF-E9E114-F1
#
_entry.id   AF-E9E114-F1
#
_cell.length_a   1.000
_cell.length_b   1.000
_cell.length_c   1.000
_cell.angle_alpha   90.00
_cell.angle_beta   90.00
_cell.angle_gamma   90.00
#
_symmetry.space_group_name_H-M   'P 1'
#
loop_
_entity.id
_entity.type
_entity.pdbx_description
1 polymer ?
#
loop_
_entity_poly.entity_id
_entity_poly.type
_entity_poly.pdbx_seq_one_letter_code
_entity_poly.pdbx_strand_id
1 'polypeptide(L)'
;MITPRLQDSWNKLGYVLRLAMSMGMHRDPSESDQRIPVFWGEIRRRLWFTLADMDLHMSIACNMPSLLRDGDFTCKPPRNLNDSELFPGMQELPPMRPIDQVTDNQMQVYAAITLAARMKVAPLVNRIDSIRDYSEVLDIGTKLERFLDDINHIYPRQGSYSAAQKSKQWRSRVILDMHVRRPLLALYRPLALGAADVPAEISRSFLKSSMVILKYLDELDPTQPQFHVVAEMYHQILKPDIIYCSLSVCYYIQSAVRQNSDSLQFNQHGGPSLSGAHGEDLSLASAEAVVPWSPARLVSTVQESLELLIKYMGGGDTKDILCLATILETVKTAEPNVQEVTRNLYAVFDSCLRSSNITQEKFRAVSTDQYGTDSYLHGQMTYGYANSVGSGGSANNVASWVLWNGWE
;
A
#
# COMPACT_ATOMS: atom_id res chain seq x y z
N MET A 1 -10.28 -5.08 20.67
CA MET A 1 -10.23 -5.59 19.29
C MET A 1 -8.75 -5.74 18.94
N ILE A 2 -8.22 -6.96 18.99
CA ILE A 2 -6.80 -7.21 18.67
C ILE A 2 -6.73 -7.34 17.16
N THR A 3 -6.22 -6.30 16.48
CA THR A 3 -5.88 -6.39 15.06
C THR A 3 -4.92 -7.58 14.92
N PRO A 4 -5.23 -8.62 14.12
CA PRO A 4 -4.30 -9.70 13.90
C PRO A 4 -2.97 -9.11 13.40
N ARG A 5 -1.85 -9.51 14.00
CA ARG A 5 -0.54 -9.02 13.57
C ARG A 5 -0.37 -9.40 12.10
N LEU A 6 0.10 -8.48 11.26
CA LEU A 6 0.27 -8.71 9.82
C LEU A 6 1.00 -10.05 9.52
N GLN A 7 1.98 -10.37 10.36
CA GLN A 7 2.74 -11.62 10.31
C GLN A 7 1.87 -12.88 10.50
N ASP A 8 0.87 -12.85 11.37
CA ASP A 8 -0.03 -13.99 11.60
C ASP A 8 -0.88 -14.25 10.36
N SER A 9 -1.32 -13.18 9.70
CA SER A 9 -2.07 -13.26 8.44
C SER A 9 -1.19 -13.80 7.31
N TRP A 10 0.07 -13.37 7.22
CA TRP A 10 1.05 -13.90 6.27
C TRP A 10 1.29 -15.41 6.50
N ASN A 11 1.50 -15.83 7.75
CA ASN A 11 1.69 -17.24 8.11
C ASN A 11 0.48 -18.12 7.70
N LYS A 12 -0.74 -17.66 8.02
CA LYS A 12 -1.99 -18.37 7.70
C LYS A 12 -2.21 -18.45 6.20
N LEU A 13 -1.95 -17.36 5.47
CA LEU A 13 -2.06 -17.35 4.01
C LEU A 13 -1.09 -18.34 3.37
N GLY A 14 0.16 -18.40 3.85
CA GLY A 14 1.12 -19.40 3.40
C GLY A 14 0.64 -20.85 3.61
N TYR A 15 -0.07 -21.13 4.71
CA TYR A 15 -0.71 -22.43 4.92
C TYR A 15 -1.84 -22.70 3.91
N VAL A 16 -2.75 -21.74 3.70
CA VAL A 16 -3.84 -21.85 2.72
C VAL A 16 -3.29 -22.08 1.31
N LEU A 17 -2.23 -21.38 0.95
CA LEU A 17 -1.61 -21.51 -0.36
C LEU A 17 -0.97 -22.90 -0.57
N ARG A 18 -0.29 -23.44 0.45
CA ARG A 18 0.21 -24.82 0.41
C ARG A 18 -0.92 -25.85 0.30
N LEU A 19 -2.05 -25.63 0.97
CA LEU A 19 -3.23 -26.48 0.78
C LEU A 19 -3.76 -26.41 -0.66
N ALA A 20 -3.86 -25.21 -1.23
CA ALA A 20 -4.27 -25.03 -2.63
C ALA A 20 -3.31 -25.74 -3.60
N MET A 21 -2.00 -25.68 -3.35
CA MET A 21 -1.00 -26.42 -4.11
C MET A 21 -1.18 -27.93 -3.98
N SER A 22 -1.39 -28.45 -2.77
CA SER A 22 -1.65 -29.88 -2.52
C SER A 22 -2.91 -30.37 -3.23
N MET A 23 -3.91 -29.49 -3.42
CA MET A 23 -5.12 -29.77 -4.22
C MET A 23 -4.89 -29.63 -5.74
N GLY A 24 -3.67 -29.31 -6.18
CA GLY A 24 -3.30 -29.17 -7.59
C GLY A 24 -3.75 -27.86 -8.24
N MET A 25 -4.11 -26.82 -7.47
CA MET A 25 -4.63 -25.55 -8.02
C MET A 25 -3.58 -24.73 -8.78
N HIS A 26 -2.30 -24.98 -8.53
CA HIS A 26 -1.17 -24.34 -9.22
C HIS A 26 -0.97 -24.85 -10.67
N ARG A 27 -1.60 -25.97 -11.03
CA ARG A 27 -1.56 -26.51 -12.40
C ARG A 27 -2.78 -26.09 -13.17
N ASP A 28 -2.63 -25.75 -14.45
CA ASP A 28 -3.79 -25.37 -15.25
C ASP A 28 -4.78 -26.55 -15.34
N PRO A 29 -6.09 -26.31 -15.20
CA PRO A 29 -7.09 -27.37 -15.35
C PRO A 29 -7.01 -28.13 -16.69
N SER A 30 -6.46 -27.53 -17.75
CA SER A 30 -6.25 -28.19 -19.05
C SER A 30 -5.09 -29.19 -19.07
N GLU A 31 -4.22 -29.19 -18.06
CA GLU A 31 -3.10 -30.13 -17.93
C GLU A 31 -3.47 -31.38 -17.11
N SER A 32 -4.68 -31.41 -16.53
CA SER A 32 -5.13 -32.52 -15.72
C SER A 32 -5.62 -33.68 -16.59
N ASP A 33 -5.07 -34.88 -16.37
CA ASP A 33 -5.54 -36.13 -17.02
C ASP A 33 -7.00 -36.45 -16.64
N GLN A 34 -7.41 -36.05 -15.43
CA GLN A 34 -8.81 -36.11 -15.01
C GLN A 34 -9.55 -34.90 -15.61
N ARG A 35 -10.65 -35.17 -16.33
CA ARG A 35 -11.46 -34.13 -16.97
C ARG A 35 -12.18 -33.28 -15.91
N ILE A 36 -11.52 -32.21 -15.48
CA ILE A 36 -12.15 -31.18 -14.64
C ILE A 36 -13.26 -30.52 -15.48
N PRO A 37 -14.51 -30.44 -14.99
CA PRO A 37 -15.57 -29.76 -15.72
C PRO A 37 -15.21 -28.29 -15.99
N VAL A 38 -15.59 -27.79 -17.16
CA VAL A 38 -15.14 -26.49 -17.68
C VAL A 38 -15.41 -25.33 -16.71
N PHE A 39 -16.62 -25.28 -16.15
CA PHE A 39 -16.99 -24.31 -15.12
C PHE A 39 -16.02 -24.34 -13.93
N TRP A 40 -15.78 -25.52 -13.35
CA TRP A 40 -14.90 -25.67 -12.19
C TRP A 40 -13.44 -25.37 -12.50
N GLY A 41 -13.00 -25.63 -13.74
CA GLY A 41 -11.69 -25.21 -14.21
C GLY A 41 -11.52 -23.69 -14.14
N GLU A 42 -12.52 -22.93 -14.62
CA GLU A 42 -12.47 -21.48 -14.56
C GLU A 42 -12.54 -20.94 -13.13
N ILE A 43 -13.41 -21.47 -12.27
CA ILE A 43 -13.47 -21.09 -10.85
C ILE A 43 -12.13 -21.39 -10.15
N ARG A 44 -11.49 -22.52 -10.46
CA ARG A 44 -10.15 -22.85 -9.94
C ARG A 44 -9.09 -21.82 -10.37
N ARG A 45 -9.08 -21.39 -11.64
CA ARG A 45 -8.16 -20.33 -12.10
C ARG A 45 -8.37 -19.04 -11.32
N ARG A 46 -9.62 -18.60 -11.17
CA ARG A 46 -9.97 -17.39 -10.41
C ARG A 46 -9.49 -17.49 -8.96
N LEU A 47 -9.76 -18.61 -8.28
CA LEU A 47 -9.31 -18.82 -6.90
C LEU A 47 -7.78 -18.85 -6.77
N TRP A 48 -7.09 -19.54 -7.69
CA TRP A 48 -5.64 -19.61 -7.69
C TRP A 48 -4.99 -18.23 -7.80
N PHE A 49 -5.42 -17.42 -8.77
CA PHE A 49 -4.86 -16.08 -8.98
C PHE A 49 -5.20 -15.12 -7.84
N THR A 50 -6.35 -15.27 -7.17
CA THR A 50 -6.62 -14.52 -5.92
C THR A 50 -5.61 -14.88 -4.83
N LEU A 51 -5.36 -16.17 -4.59
CA LEU A 51 -4.40 -16.60 -3.58
C LEU A 51 -2.97 -16.15 -3.91
N ALA A 52 -2.58 -16.24 -5.18
CA ALA A 52 -1.26 -15.85 -5.63
C ALA A 52 -1.02 -14.33 -5.50
N ASP A 53 -2.04 -13.53 -5.80
CA ASP A 53 -1.98 -12.08 -5.63
C ASP A 53 -1.91 -11.66 -4.14
N MET A 54 -2.71 -12.33 -3.29
CA MET A 54 -2.66 -12.14 -1.84
C MET A 54 -1.29 -12.51 -1.26
N ASP A 55 -0.66 -13.59 -1.72
CA ASP A 55 0.67 -14.02 -1.24
C ASP A 55 1.72 -12.93 -1.50
N LEU A 56 1.74 -12.40 -2.72
CA LEU A 56 2.64 -11.32 -3.09
C LEU A 56 2.37 -10.06 -2.25
N HIS A 57 1.10 -9.67 -2.11
CA HIS A 57 0.72 -8.49 -1.34
C HIS A 57 1.16 -8.60 0.13
N MET A 58 0.84 -9.71 0.79
CA MET A 58 1.17 -9.93 2.20
C MET A 58 2.68 -10.03 2.42
N SER A 59 3.39 -10.66 1.49
CA SER A 59 4.84 -10.82 1.57
C SER A 59 5.55 -9.46 1.48
N ILE A 60 5.14 -8.60 0.54
CA ILE A 60 5.65 -7.23 0.47
C ILE A 60 5.29 -6.44 1.74
N ALA A 61 4.04 -6.53 2.21
CA ALA A 61 3.58 -5.79 3.39
C ALA A 61 4.34 -6.19 4.68
N CYS A 62 4.80 -7.43 4.77
CA CYS A 62 5.57 -7.93 5.92
C CYS A 62 7.09 -7.85 5.72
N ASN A 63 7.59 -7.37 4.56
CA ASN A 63 8.99 -7.50 4.14
C ASN A 63 9.51 -8.95 4.22
N MET A 64 8.67 -9.91 3.83
CA MET A 64 8.98 -11.33 3.83
C MET A 64 9.05 -11.86 2.38
N PRO A 65 9.76 -12.98 2.14
CA PRO A 65 9.73 -13.64 0.84
C PRO A 65 8.32 -14.15 0.49
N SER A 66 7.93 -13.99 -0.77
CA SER A 66 6.74 -14.64 -1.33
C SER A 66 6.97 -16.14 -1.42
N LEU A 67 5.93 -16.93 -1.16
CA LEU A 67 5.97 -18.39 -1.34
C LEU A 67 6.07 -18.72 -2.83
N LEU A 68 5.40 -17.93 -3.67
CA LEU A 68 5.41 -18.08 -5.12
C LEU A 68 6.48 -17.24 -5.78
N ARG A 69 7.08 -17.82 -6.82
CA ARG A 69 7.92 -17.14 -7.79
C ARG A 69 7.32 -17.24 -9.17
N ASP A 70 7.74 -16.33 -10.04
CA ASP A 70 7.45 -16.41 -11.46
C ASP A 70 8.01 -17.76 -12.00
N GLY A 71 7.14 -18.54 -12.64
CA GLY A 71 7.46 -19.89 -13.14
C GLY A 71 7.13 -21.07 -12.21
N ASP A 72 6.70 -20.85 -10.97
CA ASP A 72 6.38 -21.95 -10.03
C ASP A 72 5.04 -22.66 -10.33
N PHE A 73 4.21 -22.08 -11.19
CA PHE A 73 2.87 -22.57 -11.50
C PHE A 73 2.58 -22.46 -13.00
N THR A 74 1.77 -23.39 -13.51
CA THR A 74 1.37 -23.44 -14.94
C THR A 74 -0.05 -22.94 -15.17
N CYS A 75 -0.83 -22.74 -14.10
CA CYS A 75 -2.19 -22.22 -14.16
C CYS A 75 -2.26 -20.92 -14.97
N LYS A 76 -3.08 -20.90 -16.03
CA LYS A 76 -3.24 -19.74 -16.91
C LYS A 76 -4.18 -18.71 -16.28
N PRO A 77 -4.03 -17.40 -16.60
CA PRO A 77 -4.95 -16.37 -16.14
C PRO A 77 -6.42 -16.72 -16.45
N PRO A 78 -7.37 -16.31 -15.59
CA PRO A 78 -8.80 -16.51 -15.87
C PRO A 78 -9.24 -15.73 -17.12
N ARG A 79 -10.39 -16.10 -17.70
CA ARG A 79 -10.97 -15.40 -18.86
C ARG A 79 -11.74 -14.16 -18.43
N ASN A 80 -11.72 -13.14 -19.29
CA ASN A 80 -12.52 -11.92 -19.14
C ASN A 80 -13.98 -12.19 -19.54
N LEU A 81 -14.79 -12.59 -18.57
CA LEU A 81 -16.19 -13.03 -18.74
C LEU A 81 -17.06 -12.45 -17.61
N ASN A 82 -18.34 -12.20 -17.90
CA ASN A 82 -19.31 -11.88 -16.86
C ASN A 82 -19.68 -13.13 -16.06
N ASP A 83 -20.10 -12.95 -14.82
CA ASP A 83 -20.44 -14.08 -13.95
C ASP A 83 -21.71 -14.79 -14.41
N SER A 84 -22.63 -14.04 -15.02
CA SER A 84 -23.87 -14.57 -15.61
C SER A 84 -23.64 -15.53 -16.79
N GLU A 85 -22.44 -15.55 -17.37
CA GLU A 85 -22.07 -16.44 -18.48
C GLU A 85 -21.49 -17.78 -18.00
N LEU A 86 -21.20 -17.91 -16.70
CA LEU A 86 -20.63 -19.11 -16.12
C LEU A 86 -21.70 -19.92 -15.40
N PHE A 87 -21.85 -21.19 -15.79
CA PHE A 87 -22.83 -22.08 -15.17
C PHE A 87 -22.31 -23.52 -15.08
N PRO A 88 -22.69 -24.27 -14.02
CA PRO A 88 -22.37 -25.69 -13.90
C PRO A 88 -22.89 -26.49 -15.09
N GLY A 89 -22.07 -27.39 -15.64
CA GLY A 89 -22.44 -28.27 -16.76
C GLY A 89 -22.12 -27.71 -18.16
N MET A 90 -21.60 -26.49 -18.28
CA MET A 90 -21.11 -25.95 -19.55
C MET A 90 -20.01 -26.84 -20.17
N GLN A 91 -20.04 -26.99 -21.49
CA GLN A 91 -19.10 -27.85 -22.23
C GLN A 91 -17.87 -27.10 -22.75
N GLU A 92 -17.98 -25.79 -22.89
CA GLU A 92 -16.91 -24.90 -23.33
C GLU A 92 -17.09 -23.51 -22.72
N LEU A 93 -15.98 -22.80 -22.49
CA LEU A 93 -16.00 -21.41 -22.05
C LEU A 93 -16.34 -20.50 -23.24
N PRO A 94 -17.14 -19.44 -23.04
CA PRO A 94 -17.31 -18.40 -24.04
C PRO A 94 -15.96 -17.85 -24.52
N PRO A 95 -15.93 -17.29 -25.74
CA PRO A 95 -14.74 -16.61 -26.25
C PRO A 95 -14.22 -15.57 -25.25
N MET A 96 -12.89 -15.56 -25.04
CA MET A 96 -12.26 -14.56 -24.18
C MET A 96 -12.46 -13.17 -24.80
N ARG A 97 -12.93 -12.22 -23.99
CA ARG A 97 -13.00 -10.81 -24.39
C ARG A 97 -11.65 -10.13 -24.20
N PRO A 98 -11.29 -9.15 -25.04
CA PRO A 98 -10.11 -8.34 -24.80
C PRO A 98 -10.28 -7.53 -23.50
N ILE A 99 -9.16 -7.09 -22.91
CA ILE A 99 -9.16 -6.53 -21.54
C ILE A 99 -9.80 -5.15 -21.44
N ASP A 100 -9.88 -4.42 -22.56
CA ASP A 100 -10.59 -3.13 -22.68
C ASP A 100 -12.11 -3.29 -22.65
N GLN A 101 -12.63 -4.50 -22.88
CA GLN A 101 -14.06 -4.78 -22.78
C GLN A 101 -14.46 -5.06 -21.32
N VAL A 102 -15.38 -4.25 -20.82
CA VAL A 102 -15.89 -4.33 -19.46
C VAL A 102 -16.63 -5.65 -19.23
N THR A 103 -16.23 -6.36 -18.17
CA THR A 103 -16.94 -7.52 -17.61
C THR A 103 -16.82 -7.53 -16.09
N ASP A 104 -17.60 -8.39 -15.41
CA ASP A 104 -17.48 -8.59 -13.96
C ASP A 104 -16.09 -9.04 -13.51
N ASN A 105 -15.36 -9.80 -14.34
CA ASN A 105 -14.05 -10.36 -14.01
C ASN A 105 -12.85 -9.53 -14.51
N GLN A 106 -13.10 -8.40 -15.18
CA GLN A 106 -12.06 -7.58 -15.84
C GLN A 106 -10.90 -7.22 -14.90
N MET A 107 -11.22 -6.84 -13.65
CA MET A 107 -10.23 -6.44 -12.64
C MET A 107 -9.30 -7.60 -12.30
N GLN A 108 -9.86 -8.79 -12.01
CA GLN A 108 -9.07 -9.95 -11.63
C GLN A 108 -8.20 -10.44 -12.79
N VAL A 109 -8.71 -10.40 -14.02
CA VAL A 109 -7.94 -10.78 -15.22
C VAL A 109 -6.72 -9.87 -15.39
N TYR A 110 -6.89 -8.56 -15.25
CA TYR A 110 -5.76 -7.63 -15.36
C TYR A 110 -4.75 -7.81 -14.22
N ALA A 111 -5.23 -8.01 -12.98
CA ALA A 111 -4.35 -8.37 -11.86
C ALA A 111 -3.55 -9.65 -12.16
N ALA A 112 -4.20 -10.69 -12.69
CA ALA A 112 -3.55 -11.95 -13.05
C ALA A 112 -2.48 -11.79 -14.15
N ILE A 113 -2.78 -11.05 -15.21
CA ILE A 113 -1.84 -10.81 -16.34
C ILE A 113 -0.57 -10.07 -15.88
N THR A 114 -0.71 -9.12 -14.95
CA THR A 114 0.42 -8.32 -14.46
C THR A 114 1.21 -9.01 -13.33
N LEU A 115 0.69 -10.09 -12.75
CA LEU A 115 1.23 -10.73 -11.54
C LEU A 115 2.69 -11.19 -11.71
N ALA A 116 3.01 -11.86 -12.82
CA ALA A 116 4.35 -12.39 -13.07
C ALA A 116 5.43 -11.30 -13.03
N ALA A 117 5.16 -10.13 -13.61
CA ALA A 117 6.08 -9.00 -13.58
C ALA A 117 6.19 -8.39 -12.16
N ARG A 118 5.08 -8.30 -11.43
CA ARG A 118 5.09 -7.83 -10.03
C ARG A 118 5.86 -8.76 -9.09
N MET A 119 5.81 -10.08 -9.31
CA MET A 119 6.55 -11.08 -8.53
C MET A 119 8.08 -10.93 -8.64
N LYS A 120 8.59 -10.30 -9.69
CA LYS A 120 10.04 -10.06 -9.86
C LYS A 120 10.61 -9.04 -8.87
N VAL A 121 9.76 -8.24 -8.24
CA VAL A 121 10.19 -7.20 -7.27
C VAL A 121 10.76 -7.82 -6.00
N ALA A 122 10.07 -8.78 -5.38
CA ALA A 122 10.47 -9.30 -4.08
C ALA A 122 11.90 -9.92 -4.08
N PRO A 123 12.30 -10.73 -5.08
CA PRO A 123 13.67 -11.20 -5.20
C PRO A 123 14.72 -10.08 -5.31
N LEU A 124 14.40 -8.97 -5.99
CA LEU A 124 15.31 -7.82 -6.11
C LEU A 124 15.49 -7.08 -4.80
N VAL A 125 14.39 -6.80 -4.11
CA VAL A 125 14.41 -6.14 -2.80
C VAL A 125 15.19 -6.98 -1.78
N ASN A 126 15.00 -8.30 -1.79
CA ASN A 126 15.71 -9.21 -0.89
C ASN A 126 17.22 -9.31 -1.15
N ARG A 127 17.69 -8.84 -2.32
CA ARG A 127 19.12 -8.83 -2.69
C ARG A 127 19.64 -7.42 -2.96
N ILE A 128 18.99 -6.39 -2.40
CA ILE A 128 19.28 -4.98 -2.70
C ILE A 128 20.77 -4.64 -2.53
N ASP A 129 21.43 -5.20 -1.52
CA ASP A 129 22.86 -4.97 -1.21
C ASP A 129 23.81 -5.52 -2.30
N SER A 130 23.31 -6.42 -3.16
CA SER A 130 24.07 -7.01 -4.27
C SER A 130 23.90 -6.24 -5.58
N ILE A 131 23.00 -5.26 -5.64
CA ILE A 131 22.77 -4.45 -6.84
C ILE A 131 23.99 -3.55 -7.08
N ARG A 132 24.51 -3.56 -8.31
CA ARG A 132 25.69 -2.78 -8.74
C ARG A 132 25.39 -1.90 -9.95
N ASP A 133 24.44 -2.32 -10.77
CA ASP A 133 23.82 -1.52 -11.82
C ASP A 133 22.30 -1.50 -11.63
N TYR A 134 21.64 -0.45 -12.11
CA TYR A 134 20.20 -0.25 -11.94
C TYR A 134 19.38 -0.76 -13.13
N SER A 135 19.98 -1.47 -14.09
CA SER A 135 19.31 -1.82 -15.35
C SER A 135 18.07 -2.70 -15.13
N GLU A 136 18.20 -3.76 -14.31
CA GLU A 136 17.10 -4.68 -13.98
C GLU A 136 16.03 -3.98 -13.13
N VAL A 137 16.44 -3.10 -12.21
CA VAL A 137 15.54 -2.30 -11.37
C VAL A 137 14.69 -1.36 -12.24
N LEU A 138 15.33 -0.66 -13.17
CA LEU A 138 14.66 0.27 -14.08
C LEU A 138 13.77 -0.48 -15.07
N ASP A 139 14.19 -1.60 -15.66
CA ASP A 139 13.35 -2.37 -16.58
C ASP A 139 12.04 -2.84 -15.92
N ILE A 140 12.14 -3.39 -14.71
CA ILE A 140 10.95 -3.80 -13.94
C ILE A 140 10.13 -2.58 -13.53
N GLY A 141 10.76 -1.52 -13.05
CA GLY A 141 10.09 -0.28 -12.67
C GLY A 141 9.30 0.36 -13.81
N THR A 142 9.93 0.54 -14.98
CA THR A 142 9.27 1.03 -16.21
C THR A 142 8.12 0.12 -16.62
N LYS A 143 8.27 -1.20 -16.49
CA LYS A 143 7.18 -2.14 -16.78
C LYS A 143 6.00 -1.99 -15.83
N LEU A 144 6.25 -1.77 -14.53
CA LEU A 144 5.20 -1.49 -13.55
C LEU A 144 4.52 -0.14 -13.85
N GLU A 145 5.27 0.89 -14.22
CA GLU A 145 4.70 2.19 -14.60
C GLU A 145 3.78 2.09 -15.82
N ARG A 146 4.16 1.31 -16.84
CA ARG A 146 3.28 1.03 -17.98
C ARG A 146 1.96 0.39 -17.55
N PHE A 147 1.99 -0.51 -16.56
CA PHE A 147 0.75 -1.08 -16.04
C PHE A 147 -0.14 -0.05 -15.37
N LEU A 148 0.42 0.98 -14.73
CA LEU A 148 -0.36 2.10 -14.17
C LEU A 148 -1.02 2.92 -15.29
N ASP A 149 -0.31 3.13 -16.39
CA ASP A 149 -0.87 3.81 -17.57
C ASP A 149 -2.01 2.99 -18.19
N ASP A 150 -1.82 1.68 -18.38
CA ASP A 150 -2.86 0.76 -18.86
C ASP A 150 -4.10 0.76 -17.95
N ILE A 151 -3.94 0.78 -16.62
CA ILE A 151 -5.06 0.88 -15.67
C ILE A 151 -5.88 2.14 -15.91
N ASN A 152 -5.23 3.27 -16.22
CA ASN A 152 -5.92 4.52 -16.51
C ASN A 152 -6.71 4.46 -17.83
N HIS A 153 -6.32 3.60 -18.77
CA HIS A 153 -7.06 3.35 -20.01
C HIS A 153 -8.23 2.38 -19.79
N ILE A 154 -8.02 1.31 -19.00
CA ILE A 154 -9.05 0.29 -18.71
C ILE A 154 -10.16 0.87 -17.81
N TYR A 155 -9.80 1.70 -16.83
CA TYR A 155 -10.72 2.32 -15.87
C TYR A 155 -10.65 3.85 -15.94
N PRO A 156 -11.17 4.48 -17.01
CA PRO A 156 -11.01 5.90 -17.26
C PRO A 156 -11.71 6.76 -16.19
N ARG A 157 -11.08 7.90 -15.87
CA ARG A 157 -11.61 8.89 -14.90
C ARG A 157 -12.84 9.62 -15.41
N GLN A 158 -12.91 9.81 -16.73
CA GLN A 158 -13.96 10.58 -17.38
C GLN A 158 -14.86 9.65 -18.18
N GLY A 159 -16.15 9.96 -18.21
CA GLY A 159 -17.17 9.21 -18.94
C GLY A 159 -18.58 9.55 -18.45
N SER A 160 -19.56 9.31 -19.31
CA SER A 160 -20.98 9.46 -18.97
C SER A 160 -21.45 8.24 -18.18
N TYR A 161 -21.18 8.24 -16.88
CA TYR A 161 -21.49 7.15 -15.95
C TYR A 161 -22.44 7.62 -14.85
N SER A 162 -23.30 6.71 -14.36
CA SER A 162 -24.06 6.94 -13.12
C SER A 162 -23.12 7.07 -11.91
N ALA A 163 -23.61 7.63 -10.79
CA ALA A 163 -22.80 7.76 -9.57
C ALA A 163 -22.27 6.39 -9.07
N ALA A 164 -23.11 5.35 -9.11
CA ALA A 164 -22.71 3.99 -8.73
C ALA A 164 -21.62 3.43 -9.66
N GLN A 165 -21.73 3.66 -10.98
CA GLN A 165 -20.72 3.25 -11.94
C GLN A 165 -19.40 4.00 -11.75
N LYS A 166 -19.43 5.32 -11.51
CA LYS A 166 -18.23 6.11 -11.18
C LYS A 166 -17.52 5.56 -9.94
N SER A 167 -18.29 5.22 -8.91
CA SER A 167 -17.79 4.63 -7.68
C SER A 167 -17.14 3.26 -7.93
N LYS A 168 -17.78 2.36 -8.68
CA LYS A 168 -17.22 1.04 -9.07
C LYS A 168 -15.94 1.19 -9.90
N GLN A 169 -15.93 2.10 -10.86
CA GLN A 169 -14.77 2.41 -11.71
C GLN A 169 -13.58 2.93 -10.88
N TRP A 170 -13.84 3.88 -9.97
CA TRP A 170 -12.82 4.41 -9.07
C TRP A 170 -12.25 3.31 -8.16
N ARG A 171 -13.09 2.47 -7.55
CA ARG A 171 -12.63 1.37 -6.68
C ARG A 171 -11.75 0.38 -7.45
N SER A 172 -12.19 -0.04 -8.63
CA SER A 172 -11.44 -0.98 -9.47
C SER A 172 -10.08 -0.41 -9.89
N ARG A 173 -10.05 0.87 -10.30
CA ARG A 173 -8.82 1.61 -10.59
C ARG A 173 -7.89 1.63 -9.38
N VAL A 174 -8.39 2.06 -8.23
CA VAL A 174 -7.59 2.23 -7.01
C VAL A 174 -7.03 0.89 -6.51
N ILE A 175 -7.80 -0.20 -6.55
CA ILE A 175 -7.32 -1.54 -6.18
C ILE A 175 -6.19 -2.01 -7.11
N LEU A 176 -6.37 -1.90 -8.43
CA LEU A 176 -5.33 -2.31 -9.38
C LEU A 176 -4.09 -1.43 -9.31
N ASP A 177 -4.30 -0.12 -9.14
CA ASP A 177 -3.22 0.84 -8.98
C ASP A 177 -2.41 0.52 -7.71
N MET A 178 -3.05 0.12 -6.59
CA MET A 178 -2.35 -0.42 -5.42
C MET A 178 -1.56 -1.69 -5.71
N HIS A 179 -2.13 -2.65 -6.45
CA HIS A 179 -1.45 -3.91 -6.79
C HIS A 179 -0.12 -3.67 -7.49
N VAL A 180 0.00 -2.57 -8.23
CA VAL A 180 1.21 -2.18 -8.97
C VAL A 180 2.09 -1.22 -8.16
N ARG A 181 1.51 -0.19 -7.52
CA ARG A 181 2.27 0.81 -6.75
C ARG A 181 2.96 0.24 -5.52
N ARG A 182 2.35 -0.73 -4.82
CA ARG A 182 2.98 -1.33 -3.63
C ARG A 182 4.31 -2.04 -3.98
N PRO A 183 4.37 -2.93 -4.98
CA PRO A 183 5.65 -3.45 -5.48
C PRO A 183 6.60 -2.35 -5.97
N LEU A 184 6.11 -1.36 -6.74
CA LEU A 184 6.95 -0.27 -7.26
C LEU A 184 7.61 0.53 -6.12
N LEU A 185 6.83 0.90 -5.11
CA LEU A 185 7.33 1.61 -3.93
C LEU A 185 8.29 0.73 -3.12
N ALA A 186 8.01 -0.57 -2.97
CA ALA A 186 8.93 -1.49 -2.29
C ALA A 186 10.28 -1.61 -3.02
N LEU A 187 10.25 -1.65 -4.36
CA LEU A 187 11.44 -1.69 -5.21
C LEU A 187 12.29 -0.43 -5.06
N TYR A 188 11.65 0.74 -5.16
CA TYR A 188 12.36 2.02 -5.23
C TYR A 188 12.74 2.62 -3.88
N ARG A 189 12.03 2.28 -2.79
CA ARG A 189 12.28 2.84 -1.45
C ARG A 189 13.75 2.78 -1.01
N PRO A 190 14.39 1.60 -0.93
CA PRO A 190 15.75 1.51 -0.38
C PRO A 190 16.76 2.30 -1.23
N LEU A 191 16.49 2.47 -2.52
CA LEU A 191 17.33 3.23 -3.43
C LEU A 191 17.08 4.74 -3.30
N ALA A 192 15.82 5.16 -3.39
CA ALA A 192 15.41 6.56 -3.36
C ALA A 192 15.69 7.26 -2.02
N LEU A 193 15.68 6.51 -0.90
CA LEU A 193 15.90 7.04 0.45
C LEU A 193 17.26 6.70 1.04
N GLY A 194 18.03 5.81 0.42
CA GLY A 194 19.24 5.22 1.01
C GLY A 194 20.49 5.28 0.15
N ALA A 195 20.39 5.47 -1.16
CA ALA A 195 21.54 5.55 -2.05
C ALA A 195 21.84 7.00 -2.45
N ALA A 196 23.12 7.38 -2.49
CA ALA A 196 23.56 8.72 -2.91
C ALA A 196 23.49 8.89 -4.44
N ASP A 197 23.89 7.86 -5.19
CA ASP A 197 24.05 7.91 -6.65
C ASP A 197 22.98 7.07 -7.38
N VAL A 198 21.73 7.31 -7.02
CA VAL A 198 20.56 6.65 -7.63
C VAL A 198 20.07 7.46 -8.85
N PRO A 199 19.73 6.81 -9.99
CA PRO A 199 19.10 7.48 -11.13
C PRO A 199 17.88 8.33 -10.71
N ALA A 200 17.84 9.58 -11.17
CA ALA A 200 16.78 10.55 -10.83
C ALA A 200 15.36 10.04 -11.13
N GLU A 201 15.21 9.16 -12.11
CA GLU A 201 13.95 8.50 -12.47
C GLU A 201 13.36 7.69 -11.31
N ILE A 202 14.20 6.97 -10.55
CA ILE A 202 13.77 6.15 -9.41
C ILE A 202 13.18 7.04 -8.32
N SER A 203 13.90 8.09 -7.91
CA SER A 203 13.44 9.03 -6.88
C SER A 203 12.19 9.80 -7.32
N ARG A 204 12.13 10.23 -8.59
CA ARG A 204 10.97 10.91 -9.16
C ARG A 204 9.73 10.00 -9.18
N SER A 205 9.88 8.77 -9.66
CA SER A 205 8.78 7.81 -9.74
C SER A 205 8.29 7.37 -8.35
N PHE A 206 9.22 7.17 -7.42
CA PHE A 206 8.91 6.89 -6.02
C PHE A 206 8.08 8.01 -5.40
N LEU A 207 8.54 9.26 -5.46
CA LEU A 207 7.81 10.41 -4.94
C LEU A 207 6.45 10.59 -5.64
N LYS A 208 6.40 10.46 -6.98
CA LYS A 208 5.14 10.51 -7.74
C LYS A 208 4.15 9.48 -7.24
N SER A 209 4.58 8.25 -7.02
CA SER A 209 3.72 7.18 -6.51
C SER A 209 3.24 7.44 -5.09
N SER A 210 4.11 7.94 -4.20
CA SER A 210 3.71 8.36 -2.85
C SER A 210 2.65 9.45 -2.89
N MET A 211 2.86 10.49 -3.71
CA MET A 211 1.90 11.60 -3.85
C MET A 211 0.55 11.14 -4.40
N VAL A 212 0.53 10.23 -5.38
CA VAL A 212 -0.71 9.71 -5.95
C VAL A 212 -1.52 8.93 -4.92
N ILE A 213 -0.88 8.09 -4.10
CA ILE A 213 -1.57 7.34 -3.04
C ILE A 213 -2.26 8.30 -2.06
N LEU A 214 -1.56 9.35 -1.62
CA LEU A 214 -2.12 10.35 -0.70
C LEU A 214 -3.29 11.15 -1.31
N LYS A 215 -3.50 11.05 -2.62
CA LYS A 215 -4.45 11.86 -3.40
C LYS A 215 -5.57 11.06 -4.05
N TYR A 216 -5.72 9.75 -3.79
CA TYR A 216 -6.81 9.00 -4.42
C TYR A 216 -8.20 9.53 -4.07
N LEU A 217 -8.42 10.02 -2.84
CA LEU A 217 -9.71 10.56 -2.41
C LEU A 217 -10.06 11.90 -3.07
N ASP A 218 -9.08 12.68 -3.52
CA ASP A 218 -9.30 13.95 -4.23
C ASP A 218 -10.04 13.74 -5.56
N GLU A 219 -10.04 12.52 -6.11
CA GLU A 219 -10.78 12.18 -7.32
C GLU A 219 -12.30 12.05 -7.08
N LEU A 220 -12.75 12.02 -5.83
CA LEU A 220 -14.16 11.84 -5.46
C LEU A 220 -14.76 13.16 -4.98
N ASP A 221 -16.03 13.38 -5.35
CA ASP A 221 -16.81 14.51 -4.86
C ASP A 221 -17.31 14.23 -3.43
N PRO A 222 -16.87 15.03 -2.43
CA PRO A 222 -17.26 14.84 -1.03
C PRO A 222 -18.76 14.98 -0.77
N THR A 223 -19.51 15.61 -1.67
CA THR A 223 -20.96 15.81 -1.53
C THR A 223 -21.77 14.57 -1.94
N GLN A 224 -21.14 13.57 -2.56
CA GLN A 224 -21.84 12.37 -2.99
C GLN A 224 -22.28 11.49 -1.80
N PRO A 225 -23.49 10.91 -1.83
CA PRO A 225 -23.98 10.06 -0.73
C PRO A 225 -23.06 8.89 -0.38
N GLN A 226 -22.35 8.34 -1.38
CA GLN A 226 -21.46 7.19 -1.19
C GLN A 226 -20.07 7.57 -0.68
N PHE A 227 -19.72 8.86 -0.62
CA PHE A 227 -18.37 9.33 -0.30
C PHE A 227 -17.92 8.82 1.07
N HIS A 228 -18.77 8.89 2.09
CA HIS A 228 -18.41 8.47 3.45
C HIS A 228 -17.99 7.00 3.51
N VAL A 229 -18.73 6.11 2.84
CA VAL A 229 -18.45 4.68 2.80
C VAL A 229 -17.13 4.41 2.07
N VAL A 230 -16.89 5.14 0.96
CA VAL A 230 -15.67 4.99 0.18
C VAL A 230 -14.44 5.54 0.93
N ALA A 231 -14.58 6.67 1.62
CA ALA A 231 -13.54 7.27 2.43
C ALA A 231 -13.16 6.39 3.64
N GLU A 232 -14.14 5.77 4.29
CA GLU A 232 -13.89 4.82 5.38
C GLU A 232 -13.17 3.57 4.87
N MET A 233 -13.62 2.99 3.75
CA MET A 233 -12.94 1.87 3.08
C MET A 233 -11.49 2.24 2.70
N TYR A 234 -11.30 3.42 2.10
CA TYR A 234 -9.98 3.95 1.76
C TYR A 234 -9.08 4.02 3.00
N HIS A 235 -9.58 4.59 4.11
CA HIS A 235 -8.83 4.64 5.36
C HIS A 235 -8.47 3.24 5.88
N GLN A 236 -9.44 2.32 5.95
CA GLN A 236 -9.20 0.98 6.48
C GLN A 236 -8.19 0.17 5.65
N ILE A 237 -8.24 0.28 4.32
CA ILE A 237 -7.38 -0.50 3.42
C ILE A 237 -5.99 0.14 3.24
N LEU A 238 -5.91 1.48 3.18
CA LEU A 238 -4.69 2.20 2.83
C LEU A 238 -4.00 2.90 4.00
N LYS A 239 -4.52 2.86 5.22
CA LYS A 239 -3.87 3.52 6.36
C LYS A 239 -2.36 3.26 6.46
N PRO A 240 -1.85 2.01 6.33
CA PRO A 240 -0.41 1.76 6.31
C PRO A 240 0.30 2.48 5.15
N ASP A 241 -0.29 2.46 3.96
CA ASP A 241 0.25 3.13 2.77
C ASP A 241 0.23 4.66 2.92
N ILE A 242 -0.82 5.24 3.52
CA ILE A 242 -0.94 6.69 3.79
C ILE A 242 0.17 7.14 4.74
N ILE A 243 0.35 6.43 5.86
CA ILE A 243 1.42 6.76 6.83
C ILE A 243 2.78 6.64 6.14
N TYR A 244 3.01 5.53 5.44
CA TYR A 244 4.27 5.27 4.77
C TYR A 244 4.61 6.30 3.68
N CYS A 245 3.64 6.62 2.82
CA CYS A 245 3.82 7.62 1.76
C CYS A 245 3.97 9.02 2.35
N SER A 246 3.26 9.34 3.43
CA SER A 246 3.42 10.62 4.15
C SER A 246 4.83 10.79 4.71
N LEU A 247 5.39 9.75 5.34
CA LEU A 247 6.78 9.76 5.83
C LEU A 247 7.79 9.88 4.67
N SER A 248 7.52 9.19 3.57
CA SER A 248 8.34 9.28 2.35
C SER A 248 8.33 10.70 1.78
N VAL A 249 7.17 11.36 1.74
CA VAL A 249 7.05 12.77 1.33
C VAL A 249 7.76 13.70 2.30
N CYS A 250 7.69 13.46 3.62
CA CYS A 250 8.44 14.23 4.62
C CYS A 250 9.95 14.21 4.39
N TYR A 251 10.52 13.09 3.91
CA TYR A 251 11.93 13.04 3.52
C TYR A 251 12.25 14.05 2.39
N TYR A 252 11.41 14.12 1.37
CA TYR A 252 11.59 15.08 0.27
C TYR A 252 11.34 16.53 0.70
N ILE A 253 10.41 16.77 1.64
CA ILE A 253 10.23 18.09 2.27
C ILE A 253 11.54 18.51 2.95
N GLN A 254 12.12 17.65 3.77
CA GLN A 254 13.38 17.94 4.47
C GLN A 254 14.51 18.25 3.50
N SER A 255 14.67 17.43 2.46
CA SER A 255 15.70 17.62 1.43
C SER A 255 15.56 18.99 0.74
N ALA A 256 14.35 19.37 0.36
CA ALA A 256 14.10 20.63 -0.33
C ALA A 256 14.29 21.84 0.59
N VAL A 257 13.87 21.75 1.86
CA VAL A 257 14.03 22.82 2.85
C VAL A 257 15.51 23.09 3.14
N ARG A 258 16.34 22.05 3.29
CA ARG A 258 17.79 22.20 3.51
C ARG A 258 18.52 22.81 2.31
N GLN A 259 18.19 22.39 1.10
CA GLN A 259 18.76 22.98 -0.11
C GLN A 259 18.44 24.46 -0.26
N ASN A 260 17.20 24.85 0.10
CA ASN A 260 16.80 26.26 0.10
C ASN A 260 17.54 27.07 1.18
N SER A 261 17.82 26.50 2.36
CA SER A 261 18.60 27.20 3.38
C SER A 261 20.06 27.37 2.96
N ASP A 262 20.67 26.34 2.38
CA ASP A 262 22.09 26.35 1.99
C ASP A 262 22.34 27.34 0.84
N SER A 263 21.44 27.38 -0.16
CA SER A 263 21.51 28.35 -1.27
C SER A 263 21.34 29.81 -0.80
N LEU A 264 20.48 30.06 0.19
CA LEU A 264 20.33 31.38 0.80
C LEU A 264 21.58 31.80 1.60
N GLN A 265 22.22 30.87 2.31
CA GLN A 265 23.46 31.15 3.03
C GLN A 265 24.63 31.45 2.08
N PHE A 266 24.74 30.71 0.98
CA PHE A 266 25.76 30.93 -0.05
C PHE A 266 25.62 32.32 -0.72
N ASN A 267 24.39 32.73 -1.03
CA ASN A 267 24.12 34.05 -1.62
C ASN A 267 24.37 35.21 -0.64
N GLN A 268 24.29 34.99 0.67
CA GLN A 268 24.58 36.02 1.67
C GLN A 268 26.08 36.23 1.92
N HIS A 269 26.94 35.25 1.60
CA HIS A 269 28.38 35.27 1.94
C HIS A 269 29.33 35.55 0.76
N GLY A 270 28.82 35.92 -0.42
CA GLY A 270 29.56 36.60 -1.51
C GLY A 270 31.04 36.20 -1.69
N GLY A 271 31.31 34.99 -2.18
CA GLY A 271 32.64 34.61 -2.69
C GLY A 271 32.77 34.93 -4.19
N PRO A 272 33.95 35.39 -4.68
CA PRO A 272 34.11 35.76 -6.08
C PRO A 272 34.01 34.54 -7.00
N SER A 273 33.33 34.71 -8.13
CA SER A 273 33.25 33.72 -9.20
C SER A 273 34.63 33.43 -9.81
N LEU A 274 35.24 32.32 -9.42
CA LEU A 274 36.42 31.78 -10.07
C LEU A 274 35.99 30.66 -11.04
N SER A 275 35.99 31.01 -12.32
CA SER A 275 36.10 30.06 -13.41
C SER A 275 37.48 29.39 -13.32
N GLY A 276 37.53 28.09 -13.03
CA GLY A 276 38.79 27.34 -12.94
C GLY A 276 38.59 25.90 -12.47
N ALA A 277 38.93 24.95 -13.34
CA ALA A 277 38.71 23.52 -13.22
C ALA A 277 39.36 22.84 -11.99
N HIS A 278 38.77 21.70 -11.63
CA HIS A 278 39.23 20.65 -10.69
C HIS A 278 38.95 20.86 -9.20
N GLY A 279 37.68 20.70 -8.85
CA GLY A 279 37.22 20.14 -7.57
C GLY A 279 35.96 19.33 -7.86
N GLU A 280 35.89 18.10 -7.38
CA GLU A 280 34.68 17.27 -7.48
C GLU A 280 33.58 17.89 -6.61
N ASP A 281 32.95 18.94 -7.14
CA ASP A 281 31.72 19.47 -6.57
C ASP A 281 30.62 18.45 -6.83
N LEU A 282 30.32 17.69 -5.77
CA LEU A 282 29.13 16.88 -5.56
C LEU A 282 27.88 17.72 -5.85
N SER A 283 27.59 17.83 -7.14
CA SER A 283 26.50 18.60 -7.68
C SER A 283 25.17 17.91 -7.33
N LEU A 284 24.66 18.25 -6.15
CA LEU A 284 23.25 18.23 -5.73
C LEU A 284 22.32 19.02 -6.67
N ALA A 285 22.78 19.46 -7.85
CA ALA A 285 21.99 20.11 -8.89
C ALA A 285 20.92 19.20 -9.53
N SER A 286 20.67 18.00 -9.02
CA SER A 286 19.59 17.13 -9.51
C SER A 286 18.22 17.44 -8.89
N ALA A 287 18.15 18.24 -7.82
CA ALA A 287 16.90 18.40 -7.07
C ALA A 287 15.79 19.16 -7.83
N GLU A 288 16.13 20.17 -8.65
CA GLU A 288 15.17 20.86 -9.53
C GLU A 288 14.59 19.93 -10.61
N ALA A 289 15.29 18.85 -10.96
CA ALA A 289 14.82 17.85 -11.92
C ALA A 289 14.03 16.69 -11.26
N VAL A 290 14.08 16.55 -9.93
CA VAL A 290 13.58 15.34 -9.22
C VAL A 290 12.20 15.56 -8.58
N VAL A 291 11.84 16.78 -8.18
CA VAL A 291 10.60 17.04 -7.45
C VAL A 291 9.70 18.03 -8.21
N PRO A 292 8.63 17.58 -8.90
CA PRO A 292 7.74 18.47 -9.65
C PRO A 292 6.79 19.31 -8.77
N TRP A 293 6.86 19.17 -7.44
CA TRP A 293 5.99 19.87 -6.48
C TRP A 293 6.77 20.83 -5.59
N SER A 294 6.20 22.00 -5.31
CA SER A 294 6.80 22.92 -4.33
C SER A 294 6.79 22.30 -2.91
N PRO A 295 7.75 22.66 -2.03
CA PRO A 295 7.75 22.18 -0.64
C PRO A 295 6.42 22.47 0.08
N ALA A 296 5.81 23.62 -0.19
CA ALA A 296 4.49 23.98 0.35
C ALA A 296 3.39 23.00 -0.08
N ARG A 297 3.40 22.54 -1.34
CA ARG A 297 2.42 21.55 -1.84
C ARG A 297 2.61 20.18 -1.21
N LEU A 298 3.87 19.77 -0.99
CA LEU A 298 4.19 18.53 -0.29
C LEU A 298 3.67 18.59 1.16
N VAL A 299 3.95 19.68 1.88
CA VAL A 299 3.48 19.90 3.26
C VAL A 299 1.95 19.83 3.33
N SER A 300 1.24 20.58 2.46
CA SER A 300 -0.24 20.56 2.44
C SER A 300 -0.81 19.17 2.17
N THR A 301 -0.19 18.39 1.28
CA THR A 301 -0.64 17.02 0.99
C THR A 301 -0.50 16.09 2.20
N VAL A 302 0.61 16.20 2.94
CA VAL A 302 0.81 15.40 4.17
C VAL A 302 -0.13 15.88 5.29
N GLN A 303 -0.38 17.19 5.41
CA GLN A 303 -1.33 17.74 6.38
C GLN A 303 -2.76 17.21 6.14
N GLU A 304 -3.24 17.26 4.89
CA GLU A 304 -4.56 16.72 4.52
C GLU A 304 -4.66 15.22 4.82
N SER A 305 -3.57 14.48 4.59
CA SER A 305 -3.49 13.05 4.92
C SER A 305 -3.53 12.80 6.43
N LEU A 306 -2.86 13.64 7.22
CA LEU A 306 -2.88 13.59 8.68
C LEU A 306 -4.28 13.87 9.24
N GLU A 307 -4.96 14.90 8.70
CA GLU A 307 -6.35 15.22 9.07
C GLU A 307 -7.31 14.06 8.77
N LEU A 308 -7.14 13.43 7.61
CA LEU A 308 -7.91 12.24 7.25
C LEU A 308 -7.67 11.08 8.22
N LEU A 309 -6.40 10.82 8.60
CA LEU A 309 -6.06 9.80 9.59
C LEU A 309 -6.72 10.10 10.95
N ILE A 310 -6.66 11.34 11.42
CA ILE A 310 -7.29 11.78 12.67
C ILE A 310 -8.81 11.62 12.60
N LYS A 311 -9.44 11.93 11.46
CA LYS A 311 -10.89 11.88 11.29
C LYS A 311 -11.45 10.45 11.42
N TYR A 312 -10.73 9.45 10.93
CA TYR A 312 -11.18 8.05 10.87
C TYR A 312 -10.45 7.12 11.85
N MET A 313 -9.68 7.67 12.77
CA MET A 313 -8.81 6.88 13.65
C MET A 313 -9.55 5.92 14.57
N GLY A 314 -8.94 4.75 14.78
CA GLY A 314 -9.25 3.84 15.89
C GLY A 314 -8.41 4.14 17.14
N GLY A 315 -8.78 3.56 18.29
CA GLY A 315 -8.08 3.79 19.57
C GLY A 315 -6.59 3.37 19.60
N GLY A 316 -6.14 2.54 18.65
CA GLY A 316 -4.73 2.11 18.54
C GLY A 316 -3.84 3.03 17.70
N ASP A 317 -4.41 4.07 17.08
CA ASP A 317 -3.77 4.77 15.96
C ASP A 317 -2.97 6.00 16.39
N THR A 318 -3.19 6.45 17.63
CA THR A 318 -2.63 7.69 18.18
C THR A 318 -1.12 7.75 18.06
N LYS A 319 -0.42 6.63 18.29
CA LYS A 319 1.05 6.58 18.23
C LYS A 319 1.56 6.89 16.82
N ASP A 320 0.98 6.26 15.81
CA ASP A 320 1.42 6.42 14.42
C ASP A 320 1.10 7.83 13.90
N ILE A 321 -0.08 8.35 14.26
CA ILE A 321 -0.51 9.71 13.91
C ILE A 321 0.42 10.76 14.55
N LEU A 322 0.73 10.62 15.85
CA LEU A 322 1.64 11.55 16.54
C LEU A 322 3.07 11.45 16.00
N CYS A 323 3.53 10.25 15.63
CA CYS A 323 4.83 10.06 15.00
C CYS A 323 4.90 10.83 13.66
N LEU A 324 3.89 10.64 12.80
CA LEU A 324 3.82 11.38 11.53
C LEU A 324 3.76 12.89 11.74
N ALA A 325 2.92 13.36 12.68
CA ALA A 325 2.81 14.78 13.01
C ALA A 325 4.15 15.36 13.49
N THR A 326 4.88 14.63 14.34
CA THR A 326 6.19 15.06 14.86
C THR A 326 7.20 15.20 13.73
N ILE A 327 7.24 14.23 12.82
CA ILE A 327 8.14 14.28 11.66
C ILE A 327 7.77 15.45 10.76
N LEU A 328 6.49 15.63 10.43
CA LEU A 328 6.04 16.75 9.59
C LEU A 328 6.41 18.12 10.19
N GLU A 329 6.18 18.30 11.49
CA GLU A 329 6.47 19.54 12.20
C GLU A 329 7.97 19.86 12.26
N THR A 330 8.82 18.82 12.26
CA THR A 330 10.29 18.99 12.31
C THR A 330 10.94 19.17 10.95
N VAL A 331 10.30 18.76 9.85
CA VAL A 331 10.88 18.87 8.50
C VAL A 331 10.37 20.08 7.71
N LYS A 332 9.25 20.70 8.10
CA LYS A 332 8.65 21.83 7.36
C LYS A 332 9.44 23.15 7.46
N THR A 333 10.39 23.25 8.40
CA THR A 333 11.31 24.39 8.55
C THR A 333 12.75 23.91 8.69
N ALA A 334 13.72 24.76 8.29
CA ALA A 334 15.14 24.43 8.41
C ALA A 334 15.60 24.35 9.88
N GLU A 335 15.06 25.25 10.72
CA GLU A 335 15.29 25.30 12.15
C GLU A 335 13.95 25.20 12.90
N PRO A 336 13.55 24.00 13.36
CA PRO A 336 12.29 23.82 14.06
C PRO A 336 12.36 24.35 15.50
N ASN A 337 11.40 25.18 15.90
CA ASN A 337 11.28 25.66 17.27
C ASN A 337 10.60 24.60 18.15
N VAL A 338 11.30 24.07 19.15
CA VAL A 338 10.81 22.99 20.04
C VAL A 338 9.50 23.36 20.75
N GLN A 339 9.34 24.61 21.19
CA GLN A 339 8.12 25.05 21.89
C GLN A 339 6.92 25.07 20.95
N GLU A 340 7.12 25.53 19.71
CA GLU A 340 6.08 25.54 18.69
C GLU A 340 5.69 24.12 18.26
N VAL A 341 6.68 23.27 17.99
CA VAL A 341 6.47 21.85 17.65
C VAL A 341 5.67 21.17 18.76
N THR A 342 6.06 21.36 20.02
CA THR A 342 5.36 20.78 21.19
C THR A 342 3.92 21.26 21.26
N ARG A 343 3.66 22.56 21.09
CA ARG A 343 2.31 23.13 21.08
C ARG A 343 1.45 22.53 19.98
N ASN A 344 1.99 22.39 18.77
CA ASN A 344 1.26 21.84 17.63
C ASN A 344 0.96 20.34 17.84
N LEU A 345 1.89 19.59 18.44
CA LEU A 345 1.67 18.19 18.79
C LEU A 345 0.56 18.01 19.84
N TYR A 346 0.45 18.90 20.82
CA TYR A 346 -0.69 18.87 21.76
C TYR A 346 -2.02 19.10 21.04
N ALA A 347 -2.08 20.01 20.06
CA ALA A 347 -3.29 20.23 19.28
C ALA A 347 -3.69 18.99 18.44
N VAL A 348 -2.71 18.28 17.87
CA VAL A 348 -2.94 17.00 17.19
C VAL A 348 -3.43 15.94 18.18
N PHE A 349 -2.78 15.81 19.34
CA PHE A 349 -3.18 14.85 20.37
C PHE A 349 -4.61 15.09 20.88
N ASP A 350 -4.98 16.35 21.14
CA ASP A 350 -6.34 16.70 21.55
C ASP A 350 -7.36 16.37 20.46
N SER A 351 -6.98 16.55 19.19
CA SER A 351 -7.82 16.14 18.06
C SER A 351 -7.98 14.63 18.00
N CYS A 352 -6.91 13.87 18.26
CA CYS A 352 -6.97 12.41 18.37
C CYS A 352 -7.90 11.94 19.50
N LEU A 353 -7.82 12.57 20.67
CA LEU A 353 -8.70 12.24 21.81
C LEU A 353 -10.17 12.49 21.49
N ARG A 354 -10.47 13.63 20.83
CA ARG A 354 -11.82 13.94 20.36
C ARG A 354 -12.33 12.90 19.36
N SER A 355 -11.54 12.56 18.34
CA SER A 355 -11.95 11.59 17.32
C SER A 355 -12.13 10.17 17.88
N SER A 356 -11.32 9.77 18.85
CA SER A 356 -11.39 8.44 19.48
C SER A 356 -12.45 8.32 20.59
N ASN A 357 -13.19 9.38 20.90
CA ASN A 357 -14.14 9.45 22.03
C ASN A 357 -13.50 9.10 23.39
N ILE A 358 -12.19 9.33 23.56
CA ILE A 358 -11.45 9.10 24.81
C ILE A 358 -11.24 10.45 25.50
N THR A 359 -11.73 10.60 26.74
CA THR A 359 -11.48 11.80 27.54
C THR A 359 -10.06 11.80 28.12
N GLN A 360 -9.43 12.97 28.24
CA GLN A 360 -8.09 13.11 28.87
C GLN A 360 -8.04 12.48 30.27
N GLU A 361 -9.14 12.52 31.03
CA GLU A 361 -9.26 11.91 32.37
C GLU A 361 -9.16 10.38 32.32
N LYS A 362 -9.81 9.73 31.34
CA LYS A 362 -9.71 8.27 31.14
C LYS A 362 -8.30 7.85 30.74
N PHE A 363 -7.62 8.64 29.92
CA PHE A 363 -6.24 8.36 29.53
C PHE A 363 -5.25 8.48 30.71
N ARG A 364 -5.40 9.52 31.53
CA ARG A 364 -4.58 9.70 32.74
C ARG A 364 -4.79 8.59 33.76
N ALA A 365 -6.03 8.09 33.92
CA ALA A 365 -6.33 6.96 34.80
C ALA A 365 -5.64 5.66 34.37
N VAL A 366 -5.58 5.36 33.06
CA VAL A 366 -4.91 4.16 32.51
C VAL A 366 -3.39 4.21 32.68
N SER A 367 -2.79 5.40 32.67
CA SER A 367 -1.33 5.57 32.80
C SER A 367 -0.81 5.28 34.21
N THR A 368 -1.68 5.35 35.22
CA THR A 368 -1.34 5.07 36.63
C THR A 368 -1.25 3.58 36.96
N ASP A 369 -1.95 2.71 36.22
CA ASP A 369 -2.04 1.27 36.54
C ASP A 369 -1.04 0.37 35.80
N GLN A 370 -0.22 0.90 34.88
CA GLN A 370 0.66 0.09 34.02
C GLN A 370 2.15 0.07 34.39
N TYR A 371 2.56 0.68 35.50
CA TYR A 371 3.93 0.52 36.05
C TYR A 371 4.08 -0.71 36.96
N GLY A 372 3.26 -1.75 36.74
CA GLY A 372 3.35 -3.04 37.42
C GLY A 372 3.90 -4.14 36.52
N THR A 373 5.21 -4.35 36.60
CA THR A 373 5.98 -5.55 36.15
C THR A 373 6.05 -5.85 34.64
N ASP A 374 7.29 -5.80 34.14
CA ASP A 374 7.75 -6.26 32.84
C ASP A 374 7.18 -7.61 32.42
N SER A 375 6.65 -7.67 31.20
CA SER A 375 6.31 -8.91 30.48
C SER A 375 7.21 -9.13 29.27
N TYR A 376 8.51 -8.83 29.42
CA TYR A 376 9.56 -9.39 28.57
C TYR A 376 10.11 -10.63 29.27
N LEU A 377 9.65 -11.81 28.86
CA LEU A 377 10.25 -13.16 29.00
C LEU A 377 9.16 -14.21 29.25
N HIS A 378 8.68 -14.86 28.19
CA HIS A 378 8.93 -16.29 27.97
C HIS A 378 8.14 -16.81 26.76
N GLY A 379 8.89 -17.37 25.82
CA GLY A 379 8.37 -18.42 24.96
C GLY A 379 8.27 -19.70 25.78
N GLN A 380 7.06 -20.23 25.93
CA GLN A 380 6.84 -21.66 26.08
C GLN A 380 5.48 -21.98 25.47
N MET A 381 5.52 -22.80 24.42
CA MET A 381 4.32 -23.48 23.94
C MET A 381 3.88 -24.47 25.00
N THR A 382 2.63 -24.35 25.45
CA THR A 382 1.99 -25.39 26.27
C THR A 382 0.73 -25.83 25.53
N TYR A 383 0.83 -26.98 24.86
CA TYR A 383 -0.33 -27.74 24.41
C TYR A 383 -1.07 -28.26 25.65
N GLY A 384 -2.36 -27.97 25.76
CA GLY A 384 -3.20 -28.50 26.82
C GLY A 384 -4.68 -28.37 26.49
N TYR A 385 -5.31 -29.47 26.08
CA TYR A 385 -6.76 -29.62 26.01
C TYR A 385 -7.34 -29.59 27.44
N ALA A 386 -8.34 -28.75 27.67
CA ALA A 386 -9.25 -28.91 28.81
C ALA A 386 -10.68 -28.50 28.41
N ASN A 387 -11.57 -29.49 28.37
CA ASN A 387 -13.01 -29.32 28.37
C ASN A 387 -13.46 -28.74 29.72
N SER A 388 -14.23 -27.64 29.71
CA SER A 388 -15.30 -27.45 30.70
C SER A 388 -16.35 -26.47 30.20
N VAL A 389 -17.58 -26.98 30.16
CA VAL A 389 -18.84 -26.28 29.90
C VAL A 389 -19.15 -25.30 31.04
N GLY A 390 -19.57 -24.08 30.70
CA GLY A 390 -20.00 -23.07 31.68
C GLY A 390 -20.51 -21.78 31.04
N SER A 391 -21.83 -21.72 30.86
CA SER A 391 -22.70 -20.66 30.36
C SER A 391 -22.30 -19.19 30.61
N GLY A 392 -22.52 -18.32 29.60
CA GLY A 392 -22.81 -16.90 29.82
C GLY A 392 -22.28 -15.93 28.76
N GLY A 393 -23.18 -15.37 27.94
CA GLY A 393 -22.97 -14.09 27.24
C GLY A 393 -22.67 -14.18 25.75
N SER A 394 -23.63 -13.75 24.92
CA SER A 394 -23.55 -13.62 23.47
C SER A 394 -22.30 -12.86 23.00
N ALA A 395 -21.29 -13.60 22.55
CA ALA A 395 -20.11 -13.10 21.87
C ALA A 395 -20.05 -13.68 20.45
N ASN A 396 -21.01 -13.30 19.61
CA ASN A 396 -20.91 -13.52 18.17
C ASN A 396 -20.17 -12.34 17.53
N ASN A 397 -18.84 -12.44 17.45
CA ASN A 397 -18.07 -12.02 16.28
C ASN A 397 -16.61 -12.45 16.42
N VAL A 398 -16.41 -13.75 16.22
CA VAL A 398 -15.09 -14.33 16.00
C VAL A 398 -14.75 -14.17 14.52
N ALA A 399 -13.63 -13.50 14.25
CA ALA A 399 -12.85 -13.59 13.01
C ALA A 399 -13.65 -13.57 11.69
N SER A 400 -14.20 -12.41 11.32
CA SER A 400 -14.56 -12.16 9.93
C SER A 400 -13.42 -11.39 9.27
N TRP A 401 -12.80 -11.98 8.24
CA TRP A 401 -12.33 -11.15 7.14
C TRP A 401 -13.54 -10.35 6.71
N VAL A 402 -13.56 -9.05 7.00
CA VAL A 402 -14.62 -8.17 6.50
C VAL A 402 -14.42 -8.11 4.99
N LEU A 403 -14.97 -9.10 4.28
CA LEU A 403 -15.44 -8.94 2.92
C LEU A 403 -16.49 -7.84 3.04
N TRP A 404 -16.05 -6.62 2.79
CA TRP A 404 -16.88 -5.44 2.79
C TRP A 404 -18.12 -5.72 1.92
N ASN A 405 -19.32 -5.66 2.50
CA ASN A 405 -20.57 -6.07 1.84
C ASN A 405 -21.09 -5.07 0.79
N GLY A 406 -20.31 -4.05 0.40
CA GLY A 406 -20.73 -3.04 -0.56
C GLY A 406 -20.33 -3.33 -2.02
N TRP A 407 -19.95 -4.57 -2.32
CA TRP A 407 -19.58 -4.99 -3.69
C TRP A 407 -20.75 -4.90 -4.69
N GLU A 408 -21.99 -4.79 -4.20
CA GLU A 408 -23.20 -4.65 -5.02
C GLU A 408 -23.38 -3.25 -5.61
#